data_AF-A0A2J0Z3J8-F1
#
_entry.id   AF-A0A2J0Z3J8-F1
#
_cell.length_a   1.000
_cell.length_b   1.000
_cell.length_c   1.000
_cell.angle_alpha   90.00
_cell.angle_beta   90.00
_cell.angle_gamma   90.00
#
_symmetry.space_group_name_H-M   'P 1'
#
loop_
_entity.id
_entity.type
_entity.pdbx_description
1 polymer ?
#
loop_
_entity_poly.entity_id
_entity_poly.type
_entity_poly.pdbx_seq_one_letter_code
_entity_poly.pdbx_strand_id
1 'polypeptide(L)'
;MFLRAAAAFALLLMPAAASAAEGFATANVNMRSGPSTYYPAVTVIPVGESVEIHGCLSESPWCDVSFYGGRGWVAGRYVQAAYRSSRVYVEPEYYRPLGIPTVVFEFDSYWDRNYRGRDFYRHRDRWRHDRDWDRERERDRPEWDRRQVRERRDWERDRERERREWESERGRDDDRWRRGIEGAEREQFRRERRYHGQRTIAECDGGDFRCEE
;
A
#
# COMPACT_ATOMS: atom_id res chain seq x y z
N MET A 1 36.96 62.39 16.92
CA MET A 1 35.71 61.72 16.49
C MET A 1 36.09 60.63 15.50
N PHE A 2 35.76 59.36 15.81
CA PHE A 2 35.85 58.13 14.98
C PHE A 2 37.28 57.60 14.71
N LEU A 3 37.61 56.30 14.74
CA LEU A 3 36.85 55.04 14.60
C LEU A 3 37.26 54.07 15.73
N ARG A 4 36.35 53.64 16.62
CA ARG A 4 35.58 52.37 16.60
C ARG A 4 36.43 51.11 16.40
N ALA A 5 36.52 50.36 17.52
CA ALA A 5 37.07 49.04 17.69
C ALA A 5 36.69 48.07 16.56
N ALA A 6 37.69 47.35 16.07
CA ALA A 6 37.53 46.30 15.07
C ALA A 6 37.81 44.93 15.69
N ALA A 7 36.94 43.98 15.31
CA ALA A 7 37.12 42.53 15.28
C ALA A 7 37.10 41.77 16.62
N ALA A 8 36.42 40.65 16.77
CA ALA A 8 35.47 39.94 15.91
C ALA A 8 34.69 38.99 16.82
N PHE A 9 33.37 38.97 16.66
CA PHE A 9 32.47 38.06 17.35
C PHE A 9 32.63 36.67 16.72
N ALA A 10 33.56 35.86 17.23
CA ALA A 10 33.63 34.44 16.90
C ALA A 10 32.48 33.72 17.63
N LEU A 11 31.28 33.79 17.05
CA LEU A 11 30.15 32.97 17.46
C LEU A 11 30.50 31.51 17.21
N LEU A 12 30.78 30.80 18.30
CA LEU A 12 30.95 29.35 18.36
C LEU A 12 29.77 28.66 17.67
N LEU A 13 30.00 28.12 16.47
CA LEU A 13 29.17 27.06 15.90
C LEU A 13 29.41 25.80 16.73
N MET A 14 28.83 25.72 17.92
CA MET A 14 28.81 24.46 18.66
C MET A 14 27.88 23.49 17.91
N PRO A 15 28.36 22.29 17.54
CA PRO A 15 27.49 21.26 17.03
C PRO A 15 26.42 20.97 18.09
N ALA A 16 25.15 21.04 17.72
CA ALA A 16 24.08 20.53 18.57
C ALA A 16 24.32 19.02 18.74
N ALA A 17 24.56 18.57 19.96
CA ALA A 17 24.66 17.14 20.24
C ALA A 17 23.30 16.51 19.92
N ALA A 18 23.29 15.54 19.01
CA ALA A 18 22.10 14.72 18.78
C ALA A 18 21.88 13.88 20.04
N SER A 19 20.81 14.17 20.80
CA SER A 19 20.42 13.34 21.94
C SER A 19 19.62 12.15 21.43
N ALA A 20 20.10 10.93 21.66
CA ALA A 20 19.27 9.73 21.53
C ALA A 20 18.36 9.61 22.77
N ALA A 21 17.11 9.21 22.57
CA ALA A 21 16.19 8.98 23.68
C ALA A 21 16.43 7.58 24.26
N GLU A 22 16.42 7.43 25.59
CA GLU A 22 16.55 6.12 26.22
C GLU A 22 15.21 5.37 26.22
N GLY A 23 15.25 4.08 25.89
CA GLY A 23 14.11 3.18 25.96
C GLY A 23 14.48 1.83 26.58
N PHE A 24 13.47 1.01 26.88
CA PHE A 24 13.62 -0.31 27.48
C PHE A 24 12.79 -1.33 26.69
N ALA A 25 13.39 -2.49 26.39
CA ALA A 25 12.68 -3.58 25.75
C ALA A 25 11.62 -4.17 26.69
N THR A 26 10.40 -4.38 26.20
CA THR A 26 9.29 -4.97 26.99
C THR A 26 9.15 -6.48 26.79
N ALA A 27 9.92 -7.05 25.86
CA ALA A 27 9.99 -8.48 25.59
C ALA A 27 11.38 -8.80 24.98
N ASN A 28 11.68 -10.09 24.81
CA ASN A 28 12.81 -10.51 23.97
C ASN A 28 12.50 -10.15 22.52
N VAL A 29 13.13 -9.09 22.01
CA VAL A 29 12.78 -8.49 20.72
C VAL A 29 13.92 -8.60 19.72
N ASN A 30 13.58 -8.96 18.48
CA ASN A 30 14.54 -8.97 17.39
C ASN A 30 14.83 -7.54 16.94
N MET A 31 16.08 -7.09 17.09
CA MET A 31 16.59 -5.90 16.41
C MET A 31 16.97 -6.30 15.00
N ARG A 32 16.39 -5.65 13.99
CA ARG A 32 16.48 -6.04 12.58
C ARG A 32 17.34 -5.07 11.78
N SER A 33 17.77 -5.52 10.61
CA SER A 33 18.59 -4.71 9.69
C SER A 33 17.80 -3.70 8.86
N GLY A 34 16.47 -3.66 9.03
CA GLY A 34 15.60 -2.66 8.44
C GLY A 34 14.23 -2.64 9.15
N PRO A 35 13.38 -1.63 8.88
CA PRO A 35 12.10 -1.40 9.58
C PRO A 35 10.97 -2.33 9.13
N SER A 36 11.24 -3.63 9.06
CA SER A 36 10.30 -4.66 8.64
C SER A 36 10.70 -6.02 9.22
N THR A 37 9.74 -6.91 9.44
CA THR A 37 10.00 -8.31 9.79
C THR A 37 10.63 -9.13 8.66
N TYR A 38 10.62 -8.61 7.43
CA TYR A 38 11.32 -9.19 6.29
C TYR A 38 12.83 -9.16 6.48
N TYR A 39 13.39 -8.06 7.00
CA TYR A 39 14.82 -7.92 7.18
C TYR A 39 15.39 -8.89 8.23
N PRO A 40 16.60 -9.43 8.02
CA PRO A 40 17.21 -10.36 8.97
C PRO A 40 17.47 -9.70 10.32
N ALA A 41 17.32 -10.50 11.38
CA ALA A 41 17.67 -10.10 12.73
C ALA A 41 19.19 -9.87 12.84
N VAL A 42 19.56 -8.74 13.41
CA VAL A 42 20.93 -8.32 13.74
C VAL A 42 21.33 -8.91 15.08
N THR A 43 20.42 -8.90 16.06
CA THR A 43 20.54 -9.52 17.38
C THR A 43 19.16 -9.61 18.05
N VAL A 44 19.10 -10.26 19.21
CA VAL A 44 17.96 -10.20 20.13
C VAL A 44 18.31 -9.27 21.29
N ILE A 45 17.42 -8.35 21.60
CA ILE A 45 17.49 -7.50 22.79
C ILE A 45 16.67 -8.20 23.89
N PRO A 46 17.29 -8.62 25.00
CA PRO A 46 16.57 -9.21 26.12
C PRO A 46 15.54 -8.25 26.74
N VAL A 47 14.47 -8.81 27.30
CA VAL A 47 13.49 -8.01 28.06
C VAL A 47 14.15 -7.24 29.20
N GLY A 48 13.75 -5.97 29.38
CA GLY A 48 14.24 -5.10 30.43
C GLY A 48 15.54 -4.36 30.10
N GLU A 49 16.27 -4.78 29.06
CA GLU A 49 17.49 -4.12 28.63
C GLU A 49 17.21 -2.74 28.04
N SER A 50 18.15 -1.82 28.25
CA SER A 50 18.08 -0.46 27.71
C SER A 50 18.55 -0.42 26.26
N VAL A 51 17.96 0.51 25.51
CA VAL A 51 18.29 0.82 24.12
C VAL A 51 18.36 2.33 23.95
N GLU A 52 19.21 2.80 23.05
CA GLU A 52 19.22 4.20 22.66
C GLU A 52 18.44 4.35 21.35
N ILE A 53 17.45 5.24 21.33
CA ILE A 53 16.56 5.50 20.19
C ILE A 53 17.10 6.70 19.42
N HIS A 54 17.55 6.45 18.19
CA HIS A 54 18.09 7.46 17.27
C HIS A 54 17.01 8.18 16.48
N GLY A 55 15.84 7.55 16.33
CA GLY A 55 14.69 8.10 15.62
C GLY A 55 13.70 7.02 15.23
N CYS A 56 12.49 7.42 14.84
CA CYS A 56 11.45 6.51 14.37
C CYS A 56 10.87 6.97 13.03
N LEU A 57 10.30 6.06 12.25
CA LEU A 57 9.62 6.42 11.00
C LEU A 57 8.29 7.12 11.29
N SER A 58 7.84 8.02 10.40
CA SER A 58 6.52 8.68 10.55
C SER A 58 5.36 7.73 10.28
N GLU A 59 5.48 6.90 9.25
CA GLU A 59 4.38 6.10 8.70
C GLU A 59 4.21 4.73 9.36
N SER A 60 5.18 4.32 10.17
CA SER A 60 5.21 3.00 10.79
C SER A 60 5.96 3.09 12.12
N PRO A 61 5.51 2.40 13.18
CA PRO A 61 6.13 2.51 14.49
C PRO A 61 7.40 1.66 14.56
N TRP A 62 8.35 1.85 13.65
CA TRP A 62 9.69 1.27 13.72
C TRP A 62 10.69 2.35 14.12
N CYS A 63 11.54 2.00 15.07
CA CYS A 63 12.55 2.88 15.63
C CYS A 63 13.94 2.32 15.37
N ASP A 64 14.83 3.17 14.88
CA ASP A 64 16.25 2.91 14.77
C ASP A 64 16.89 3.06 16.15
N VAL A 65 17.48 1.98 16.63
CA VAL A 65 18.03 1.86 17.97
C VAL A 65 19.47 1.35 17.95
N SER A 66 20.25 1.68 18.97
CA SER A 66 21.50 0.98 19.29
C SER A 66 21.34 0.13 20.54
N PHE A 67 21.96 -1.05 20.48
CA PHE A 67 22.07 -1.98 21.59
C PHE A 67 23.39 -2.75 21.48
N TYR A 68 24.16 -2.78 22.58
CA TYR A 68 25.42 -3.52 22.70
C TYR A 68 26.39 -3.31 21.51
N GLY A 69 26.59 -2.05 21.10
CA GLY A 69 27.48 -1.68 19.98
C GLY A 69 26.94 -2.02 18.58
N GLY A 70 25.76 -2.62 18.47
CA GLY A 70 25.03 -2.80 17.22
C GLY A 70 24.00 -1.70 17.00
N ARG A 71 23.65 -1.45 15.74
CA ARG A 71 22.56 -0.56 15.33
C ARG A 71 21.54 -1.34 14.50
N GLY A 72 20.26 -1.03 14.64
CA GLY A 72 19.19 -1.70 13.90
C GLY A 72 17.81 -1.16 14.24
N TRP A 73 16.78 -1.84 13.74
CA TRP A 73 15.39 -1.40 13.85
C TRP A 73 14.58 -2.31 14.76
N VAL A 74 13.76 -1.73 15.63
CA VAL A 74 12.82 -2.43 16.52
C VAL A 74 11.45 -1.81 16.37
N ALA A 75 10.39 -2.61 16.42
CA ALA A 75 9.03 -2.10 16.46
C ALA A 75 8.77 -1.42 17.83
N GLY A 76 8.34 -0.17 17.81
CA GLY A 76 8.13 0.72 18.96
C GLY A 76 7.16 0.17 20.00
N ARG A 77 6.20 -0.67 19.60
CA ARG A 77 5.32 -1.44 20.51
C ARG A 77 6.08 -2.36 21.50
N TYR A 78 7.34 -2.68 21.24
CA TYR A 78 8.20 -3.48 22.12
C TYR A 78 9.21 -2.64 22.91
N VAL A 79 9.10 -1.31 22.84
CA VAL A 79 9.99 -0.38 23.53
C VAL A 79 9.15 0.56 24.37
N GLN A 80 9.53 0.74 25.63
CA GLN A 80 8.97 1.77 26.50
C GLN A 80 10.00 2.83 26.83
N ALA A 81 9.58 4.09 26.82
CA ALA A 81 10.39 5.21 27.27
C ALA A 81 9.79 5.85 28.52
N ALA A 82 10.65 6.45 29.35
CA ALA A 82 10.20 7.25 30.47
C ALA A 82 9.58 8.55 29.95
N TYR A 83 8.29 8.76 30.24
CA TYR A 83 7.61 10.00 29.95
C TYR A 83 6.91 10.50 31.21
N ARG A 84 7.41 11.60 31.76
CA ARG A 84 6.99 12.12 33.07
C ARG A 84 7.17 11.02 34.13
N SER A 85 6.17 10.78 34.98
CA SER A 85 6.18 9.76 36.04
C SER A 85 5.65 8.39 35.59
N SER A 86 5.60 8.11 34.28
CA SER A 86 5.10 6.84 33.73
C SER A 86 6.01 6.30 32.62
N ARG A 87 5.79 5.03 32.24
CA ARG A 87 6.35 4.41 31.04
C ARG A 87 5.29 4.38 29.96
N VAL A 88 5.64 4.85 28.78
CA VAL A 88 4.77 4.84 27.60
C VAL A 88 5.44 4.03 26.49
N TYR A 89 4.64 3.33 25.69
CA TYR A 89 5.15 2.67 24.49
C TYR A 89 5.59 3.71 23.48
N VAL A 90 6.64 3.41 22.73
CA VAL A 90 7.20 4.33 21.74
C VAL A 90 6.33 4.30 20.47
N GLU A 91 5.25 5.07 20.50
CA GLU A 91 4.28 5.24 19.42
C GLU A 91 4.35 6.67 18.83
N PRO A 92 3.86 6.91 17.60
CA PRO A 92 3.98 8.21 16.91
C PRO A 92 3.52 9.42 17.70
N GLU A 93 2.49 9.28 18.53
CA GLU A 93 1.98 10.35 19.40
C GLU A 93 2.99 10.81 20.46
N TYR A 94 3.94 9.95 20.83
CA TYR A 94 4.95 10.22 21.85
C TYR A 94 6.32 10.63 21.28
N TYR A 95 6.54 10.59 19.96
CA TYR A 95 7.86 10.93 19.38
C TYR A 95 8.31 12.34 19.73
N ARG A 96 7.47 13.36 19.48
CA ARG A 96 7.79 14.75 19.81
C ARG A 96 7.95 14.98 21.32
N PRO A 97 7.01 14.55 22.19
CA PRO A 97 7.17 14.71 23.64
C PRO A 97 8.43 14.04 24.23
N LEU A 98 8.89 12.95 23.61
CA LEU A 98 10.11 12.23 24.01
C LEU A 98 11.38 12.78 23.34
N GLY A 99 11.27 13.78 22.46
CA GLY A 99 12.42 14.31 21.70
C GLY A 99 12.97 13.34 20.65
N ILE A 100 12.20 12.31 20.27
CA ILE A 100 12.60 11.33 19.27
C ILE A 100 12.39 11.94 17.88
N PRO A 101 13.44 12.05 17.05
CA PRO A 101 13.30 12.61 15.72
C PRO A 101 12.61 11.62 14.77
N THR A 102 11.89 12.16 13.79
CA THR A 102 11.38 11.39 12.67
C THR A 102 12.48 11.18 11.64
N VAL A 103 12.72 9.95 11.24
CA VAL A 103 13.78 9.56 10.29
C VAL A 103 13.20 8.86 9.07
N VAL A 104 14.04 8.70 8.03
CA VAL A 104 13.74 7.92 6.82
C VAL A 104 14.72 6.76 6.73
N PHE A 105 14.25 5.62 6.24
CA PHE A 105 15.09 4.45 6.00
C PHE A 105 15.57 4.43 4.54
N GLU A 106 16.85 4.74 4.35
CA GLU A 106 17.54 4.66 3.06
C GLU A 106 18.41 3.41 3.03
N PHE A 107 17.89 2.33 2.43
CA PHE A 107 18.46 0.98 2.47
C PHE A 107 19.97 0.96 2.24
N ASP A 108 20.44 1.47 1.09
CA ASP A 108 21.85 1.37 0.70
C ASP A 108 22.75 2.08 1.72
N SER A 109 22.44 3.35 2.03
CA SER A 109 23.28 4.15 2.93
C SER A 109 23.32 3.60 4.36
N TYR A 110 22.19 3.06 4.84
CA TYR A 110 22.07 2.51 6.17
C TYR A 110 22.82 1.17 6.28
N TRP A 111 22.63 0.28 5.30
CA TRP A 111 23.32 -1.00 5.25
C TRP A 111 24.81 -0.85 5.07
N ASP A 112 25.24 0.05 4.19
CA ASP A 112 26.65 0.38 3.99
C ASP A 112 27.31 0.86 5.29
N ARG A 113 26.62 1.73 6.03
CA ARG A 113 27.18 2.30 7.26
C ARG A 113 27.27 1.27 8.39
N ASN A 114 26.24 0.45 8.56
CA ASN A 114 26.07 -0.35 9.77
C ASN A 114 26.45 -1.82 9.58
N TYR A 115 26.44 -2.35 8.35
CA TYR A 115 26.50 -3.80 8.10
C TYR A 115 27.56 -4.26 7.11
N ARG A 116 28.44 -3.39 6.58
CA ARG A 116 29.52 -3.81 5.65
C ARG A 116 30.34 -5.00 6.12
N GLY A 117 30.56 -5.12 7.44
CA GLY A 117 31.31 -6.23 8.05
C GLY A 117 30.47 -7.46 8.43
N ARG A 118 29.18 -7.51 8.09
CA ARG A 118 28.28 -8.64 8.43
C ARG A 118 28.16 -9.61 7.26
N ASP A 119 28.09 -10.91 7.55
CA ASP A 119 28.01 -11.95 6.52
C ASP A 119 26.83 -11.79 5.56
N PHE A 120 25.67 -11.34 6.05
CA PHE A 120 24.47 -11.15 5.23
C PHE A 120 24.58 -9.97 4.25
N TYR A 121 25.55 -9.06 4.44
CA TYR A 121 25.74 -7.89 3.59
C TYR A 121 26.10 -8.25 2.15
N ARG A 122 26.84 -9.35 1.95
CA ARG A 122 27.17 -9.85 0.60
C ARG A 122 25.94 -10.29 -0.21
N HIS A 123 24.81 -10.51 0.46
CA HIS A 123 23.53 -10.87 -0.14
C HIS A 123 22.49 -9.74 -0.03
N ARG A 124 22.93 -8.49 0.16
CA ARG A 124 22.03 -7.33 0.33
C ARG A 124 21.03 -7.15 -0.79
N ASP A 125 21.36 -7.53 -2.03
CA ASP A 125 20.45 -7.41 -3.17
C ASP A 125 19.16 -8.23 -3.02
N ARG A 126 19.20 -9.31 -2.23
CA ARG A 126 18.01 -10.09 -1.82
C ARG A 126 17.04 -9.23 -1.02
N TRP A 127 17.58 -8.42 -0.11
CA TRP A 127 16.83 -7.58 0.83
C TRP A 127 16.50 -6.20 0.24
N ARG A 128 17.24 -5.77 -0.78
CA ARG A 128 17.07 -4.49 -1.48
C ARG A 128 15.77 -4.44 -2.28
N HIS A 129 15.31 -5.58 -2.81
CA HIS A 129 14.07 -5.68 -3.59
C HIS A 129 12.85 -5.76 -2.69
N ASP A 130 12.66 -4.74 -1.86
CA ASP A 130 11.47 -4.61 -1.05
C ASP A 130 10.33 -4.00 -1.89
N ARG A 131 9.52 -4.88 -2.50
CA ARG A 131 8.24 -4.53 -3.14
C ARG A 131 7.07 -4.52 -2.14
N ASP A 132 7.33 -4.75 -0.85
CA ASP A 132 6.31 -5.20 0.10
C ASP A 132 6.11 -4.28 1.33
N TRP A 133 6.69 -3.08 1.35
CA TRP A 133 6.35 -2.02 2.32
C TRP A 133 4.82 -1.84 2.47
N ASP A 134 4.06 -2.01 1.39
CA ASP A 134 2.60 -1.89 1.38
C ASP A 134 1.89 -3.07 2.06
N ARG A 135 2.41 -4.29 2.02
CA ARG A 135 1.77 -5.49 2.62
C ARG A 135 1.96 -5.55 4.12
N GLU A 136 3.12 -5.15 4.63
CA GLU A 136 3.34 -5.16 6.08
C GLU A 136 2.58 -4.03 6.79
N ARG A 137 2.33 -2.91 6.07
CA ARG A 137 1.37 -1.87 6.45
C ARG A 137 0.00 -2.43 6.82
N GLU A 138 -0.45 -3.53 6.19
CA GLU A 138 -1.71 -4.21 6.52
C GLU A 138 -1.60 -5.09 7.77
N ARG A 139 -0.41 -5.64 8.04
CA ARG A 139 -0.17 -6.64 9.07
C ARG A 139 0.12 -6.06 10.45
N ASP A 140 0.61 -4.82 10.52
CA ASP A 140 0.93 -4.11 11.77
C ASP A 140 -0.14 -3.08 12.19
N ARG A 141 -1.17 -2.83 11.38
CA ARG A 141 -2.32 -1.98 11.74
C ARG A 141 -3.00 -2.45 13.04
N PRO A 142 -3.54 -1.57 13.89
CA PRO A 142 -4.36 -1.97 15.04
C PRO A 142 -5.52 -2.90 14.64
N GLU A 143 -5.92 -3.82 15.52
CA GLU A 143 -6.93 -4.85 15.22
C GLU A 143 -8.28 -4.26 14.72
N TRP A 144 -8.68 -3.11 15.27
CA TRP A 144 -9.91 -2.40 14.88
C TRP A 144 -9.87 -1.90 13.42
N ASP A 145 -8.68 -1.56 12.90
CA ASP A 145 -8.49 -1.08 11.53
C ASP A 145 -8.44 -2.26 10.54
N ARG A 146 -7.81 -3.38 10.95
CA ARG A 146 -7.78 -4.62 10.13
C ARG A 146 -9.17 -5.17 9.87
N ARG A 147 -10.08 -5.05 10.85
CA ARG A 147 -11.47 -5.51 10.71
C ARG A 147 -12.23 -4.69 9.67
N GLN A 148 -12.13 -3.36 9.71
CA GLN A 148 -12.80 -2.48 8.74
C GLN A 148 -12.31 -2.69 7.31
N VAL A 149 -11.00 -2.89 7.11
CA VAL A 149 -10.45 -3.14 5.77
C VAL A 149 -10.94 -4.47 5.20
N ARG A 150 -11.04 -5.53 6.02
CA ARG A 150 -11.60 -6.82 5.59
C ARG A 150 -13.07 -6.67 5.21
N GLU A 151 -13.87 -6.04 6.08
CA GLU A 151 -15.28 -5.78 5.82
C GLU A 151 -15.46 -4.97 4.53
N ARG A 152 -14.63 -3.94 4.29
CA ARG A 152 -14.66 -3.14 3.05
C ARG A 152 -14.33 -3.96 1.80
N ARG A 153 -13.31 -4.83 1.86
CA ARG A 153 -12.93 -5.71 0.75
C ARG A 153 -14.01 -6.74 0.42
N ASP A 154 -14.66 -7.28 1.45
CA ASP A 154 -15.76 -8.23 1.27
C ASP A 154 -16.96 -7.53 0.63
N TRP A 155 -17.33 -6.33 1.11
CA TRP A 155 -18.35 -5.48 0.49
C TRP A 155 -18.07 -5.14 -0.98
N GLU A 156 -16.82 -4.83 -1.34
CA GLU A 156 -16.43 -4.55 -2.73
C GLU A 156 -16.55 -5.78 -3.62
N ARG A 157 -16.15 -6.95 -3.09
CA ARG A 157 -16.24 -8.22 -3.82
C ARG A 157 -17.69 -8.63 -4.06
N ASP A 158 -18.56 -8.43 -3.07
CA ASP A 158 -19.98 -8.71 -3.18
C ASP A 158 -20.65 -7.78 -4.20
N ARG A 159 -20.37 -6.47 -4.16
CA ARG A 159 -20.85 -5.54 -5.19
C ARG A 159 -20.40 -5.90 -6.60
N GLU A 160 -19.17 -6.36 -6.75
CA GLU A 160 -18.67 -6.74 -8.07
C GLU A 160 -19.35 -8.01 -8.58
N ARG A 161 -19.62 -8.98 -7.71
CA ARG A 161 -20.41 -10.16 -8.04
C ARG A 161 -21.82 -9.76 -8.48
N GLU A 162 -22.50 -8.92 -7.70
CA GLU A 162 -23.83 -8.41 -8.03
C GLU A 162 -23.83 -7.67 -9.38
N ARG A 163 -22.82 -6.82 -9.65
CA ARG A 163 -22.71 -6.10 -10.93
C ARG A 163 -22.60 -7.06 -12.11
N ARG A 164 -21.78 -8.11 -12.00
CA ARG A 164 -21.60 -9.11 -13.06
C ARG A 164 -22.87 -9.92 -13.30
N GLU A 165 -23.61 -10.23 -12.24
CA GLU A 165 -24.91 -10.90 -12.34
C GLU A 165 -25.92 -10.02 -13.08
N TRP A 166 -26.04 -8.74 -12.69
CA TRP A 166 -26.88 -7.75 -13.38
C TRP A 166 -26.51 -7.54 -14.86
N GLU A 167 -25.22 -7.49 -15.18
CA GLU A 167 -24.75 -7.37 -16.57
C GLU A 167 -25.09 -8.61 -17.40
N SER A 168 -24.94 -9.81 -16.81
CA SER A 168 -25.32 -11.06 -17.47
C SER A 168 -26.83 -11.15 -17.71
N GLU A 169 -27.65 -10.67 -16.78
CA GLU A 169 -29.11 -10.64 -16.95
C GLU A 169 -29.51 -9.67 -18.05
N ARG A 170 -28.97 -8.45 -18.04
CA ARG A 170 -29.22 -7.45 -19.09
C ARG A 170 -28.81 -7.98 -20.47
N GLY A 171 -27.66 -8.63 -20.58
CA GLY A 171 -27.21 -9.24 -21.85
C GLY A 171 -28.17 -10.33 -22.36
N ARG A 172 -28.71 -11.16 -21.46
CA ARG A 172 -29.70 -12.19 -21.84
C ARG A 172 -31.01 -11.57 -22.33
N ASP A 173 -31.44 -10.48 -21.71
CA ASP A 173 -32.64 -9.75 -22.13
C ASP A 173 -32.45 -9.09 -23.49
N ASP A 174 -31.29 -8.48 -23.75
CA ASP A 174 -30.92 -7.91 -25.05
C ASP A 174 -30.92 -8.98 -26.16
N ASP A 175 -30.35 -10.15 -25.89
CA ASP A 175 -30.34 -11.29 -26.83
C ASP A 175 -31.75 -11.85 -27.09
N ARG A 176 -32.61 -11.84 -26.09
CA ARG A 176 -34.02 -12.23 -26.23
C ARG A 176 -34.75 -11.23 -27.13
N TRP A 177 -34.58 -9.93 -26.90
CA TRP A 177 -35.17 -8.87 -27.72
C TRP A 177 -34.74 -8.95 -29.18
N ARG A 178 -33.43 -9.09 -29.44
CA ARG A 178 -32.90 -9.24 -30.82
C ARG A 178 -33.50 -10.42 -31.55
N ARG A 179 -33.55 -11.60 -30.91
CA ARG A 179 -34.16 -12.81 -31.51
C ARG A 179 -35.64 -12.62 -31.82
N GLY A 180 -36.36 -11.85 -31.02
CA GLY A 180 -37.75 -11.47 -31.26
C GLY A 180 -37.91 -10.62 -32.52
N ILE A 181 -37.08 -9.58 -32.67
CA ILE A 181 -37.08 -8.69 -33.85
C ILE A 181 -36.78 -9.48 -35.12
N GLU A 182 -35.68 -10.24 -35.14
CA GLU A 182 -35.33 -11.04 -36.32
C GLU A 182 -36.40 -12.10 -36.65
N GLY A 183 -37.06 -12.65 -35.62
CA GLY A 183 -38.18 -13.56 -35.80
C GLY A 183 -39.36 -12.89 -36.52
N ALA A 184 -39.74 -11.69 -36.06
CA ALA A 184 -40.80 -10.89 -36.66
C ALA A 184 -40.48 -10.49 -38.12
N GLU A 185 -39.25 -10.09 -38.41
CA GLU A 185 -38.79 -9.77 -39.77
C GLU A 185 -38.86 -10.98 -40.70
N ARG A 186 -38.41 -12.16 -40.23
CA ARG A 186 -38.52 -13.42 -40.98
C ARG A 186 -39.98 -13.80 -41.28
N GLU A 187 -40.89 -13.55 -40.34
CA GLU A 187 -42.32 -13.76 -40.57
C GLU A 187 -42.92 -12.76 -41.56
N GLN A 188 -42.54 -11.49 -41.48
CA GLN A 188 -42.96 -10.46 -42.42
C GLN A 188 -42.52 -10.81 -43.84
N PHE A 189 -41.25 -11.18 -44.05
CA PHE A 189 -40.75 -11.61 -45.34
C PHE A 189 -41.48 -12.87 -45.87
N ARG A 190 -41.80 -13.84 -44.99
CA ARG A 190 -42.62 -15.00 -45.38
C ARG A 190 -44.04 -14.58 -45.80
N ARG A 191 -44.65 -13.61 -45.13
CA ARG A 191 -45.98 -13.07 -45.49
C ARG A 191 -45.92 -12.33 -46.81
N GLU A 192 -44.92 -11.48 -47.03
CA GLU A 192 -44.72 -10.73 -48.28
C GLU A 192 -44.46 -11.66 -49.45
N ARG A 193 -43.61 -12.69 -49.31
CA ARG A 193 -43.45 -13.72 -50.35
C ARG A 193 -44.73 -14.50 -50.61
N ARG A 194 -45.55 -14.76 -49.59
CA ARG A 194 -46.85 -15.42 -49.77
C ARG A 194 -47.84 -14.49 -50.50
N TYR A 195 -47.79 -13.19 -50.24
CA TYR A 195 -48.60 -12.18 -50.91
C TYR A 195 -48.16 -11.94 -52.37
N HIS A 196 -46.86 -11.82 -52.63
CA HIS A 196 -46.29 -11.69 -53.98
C HIS A 196 -46.41 -12.99 -54.80
N GLY A 197 -46.21 -14.16 -54.19
CA GLY A 197 -46.44 -15.46 -54.83
C GLY A 197 -47.92 -15.73 -55.14
N GLN A 198 -48.85 -15.04 -54.48
CA GLN A 198 -50.27 -15.02 -54.84
C GLN A 198 -50.59 -14.03 -55.98
N ARG A 199 -49.81 -12.94 -56.14
CA ARG A 199 -49.97 -12.00 -57.27
C ARG A 199 -49.39 -12.52 -58.59
N THR A 200 -48.44 -13.44 -58.57
CA THR A 200 -47.79 -13.95 -59.80
C THR A 200 -48.59 -15.02 -60.57
N ILE A 201 -49.81 -15.37 -60.17
CA ILE A 201 -50.66 -16.33 -60.92
C ILE A 201 -51.92 -15.66 -61.53
N ALA A 202 -52.19 -14.37 -61.30
CA ALA A 202 -53.46 -13.78 -61.74
C ALA A 202 -53.41 -12.51 -62.59
N GLU A 203 -52.26 -11.89 -62.88
CA GLU A 203 -52.26 -10.62 -63.63
C GLU A 203 -51.03 -10.48 -64.54
N CYS A 204 -50.98 -11.32 -65.57
CA CYS A 204 -50.23 -11.06 -66.79
C CYS A 204 -51.10 -11.58 -67.94
N ASP A 205 -52.19 -10.87 -68.25
CA ASP A 205 -52.96 -11.12 -69.46
C ASP A 205 -52.97 -9.84 -70.30
N GLY A 206 -52.37 -9.92 -71.48
CA GLY A 206 -52.61 -9.00 -72.58
C GLY A 206 -51.95 -7.62 -72.56
N GLY A 207 -50.62 -7.57 -72.57
CA GLY A 207 -49.87 -6.52 -73.30
C GLY A 207 -49.48 -5.25 -72.53
N ASP A 208 -48.32 -5.27 -71.87
CA ASP A 208 -47.52 -4.04 -71.71
C ASP A 208 -46.02 -4.38 -71.62
N PHE A 209 -45.20 -3.57 -72.31
CA PHE A 209 -43.82 -3.83 -72.74
C PHE A 209 -42.76 -3.37 -71.72
N ARG A 210 -42.84 -3.76 -70.44
CA ARG A 210 -41.75 -3.52 -69.48
C ARG A 210 -41.53 -4.69 -68.53
N CYS A 211 -40.96 -5.75 -69.06
CA CYS A 211 -40.34 -6.82 -68.28
C CYS A 211 -39.02 -7.20 -68.95
N GLU A 212 -37.96 -6.43 -68.71
CA GLU A 212 -36.58 -6.88 -68.95
C GLU A 212 -35.75 -6.66 -67.67
N GLU A 213 -34.90 -7.66 -67.40
CA GLU A 213 -33.90 -7.91 -66.34
C GLU A 213 -33.88 -7.09 -65.04
#